data_AF-A0A1C5CBA5-F1
#
_entry.id   AF-A0A1C5CBA5-F1
#
_cell.length_a   1.000
_cell.length_b   1.000
_cell.length_c   1.000
_cell.angle_alpha   90.00
_cell.angle_beta   90.00
_cell.angle_gamma   90.00
#
_symmetry.space_group_name_H-M   'P 1'
#
loop_
_entity.id
_entity.type
_entity.pdbx_description
1 polymer ?
#
loop_
_entity_poly.entity_id
_entity_poly.type
_entity_poly.pdbx_seq_one_letter_code
_entity_poly.pdbx_strand_id
1 'polypeptide(L)'
;MAVRAGDEILGSIWAIVQEPLTESRARTFSDSAKLVALHMLHQRADANVKRRIHADMLSTALEGGPGAAEALSRLGLARHPIVLLALSTQIMDGDKASPRQLTAEATASRQRLSDTFGVHLGASDARSVSALIGDIAYGIVPVSAVSDEAQGHARAVATDFLRRVGGREGVIAVGPVVADTTGLARARSATDRILRVLHSKERTSEAVVADLEDVYVESLLLEMRDIIDARADTVGGPITHLQAYDATHGGNLLRTLEAWLESHGDVRKAAAGVHVHPNTFRYRLKRLGEVSGLDLDDPDSRFAAMLQLRLIGKRYVSGL
;
A
#
# COMPACT_ATOMS: atom_id res chain seq x y z
N MET A 1 -34.61 17.73 -14.13
CA MET A 1 -33.69 18.65 -14.82
C MET A 1 -32.31 18.56 -14.18
N ALA A 2 -31.23 18.55 -14.96
CA ALA A 2 -29.87 18.53 -14.40
C ALA A 2 -29.52 19.91 -13.81
N VAL A 3 -28.97 19.92 -12.60
CA VAL A 3 -28.41 21.11 -11.95
C VAL A 3 -26.94 21.18 -12.37
N ARG A 4 -26.52 22.29 -12.98
CA ARG A 4 -25.17 22.44 -13.57
C ARG A 4 -24.48 23.71 -13.12
N ALA A 5 -23.15 23.65 -13.07
CA ALA A 5 -22.27 24.82 -12.98
C ALA A 5 -21.23 24.75 -14.11
N GLY A 6 -21.37 25.61 -15.11
CA GLY A 6 -20.64 25.44 -16.37
C GLY A 6 -20.94 24.08 -17.01
N ASP A 7 -19.90 23.31 -17.32
CA ASP A 7 -20.02 21.98 -17.93
C ASP A 7 -20.24 20.84 -16.91
N GLU A 8 -20.06 21.11 -15.61
CA GLU A 8 -20.18 20.11 -14.54
C GLU A 8 -21.65 19.90 -14.13
N ILE A 9 -22.07 18.63 -14.04
CA ILE A 9 -23.37 18.24 -13.45
C ILE A 9 -23.19 18.09 -11.95
N LEU A 10 -23.88 18.93 -11.17
CA LEU A 10 -23.85 18.89 -9.71
C LEU A 10 -24.91 17.93 -9.15
N GLY A 11 -26.01 17.72 -9.88
CA GLY A 11 -27.09 16.82 -9.48
C GLY A 11 -28.32 16.96 -10.37
N SER A 12 -29.48 16.61 -9.82
CA SER A 12 -30.76 16.76 -10.49
C SER A 12 -31.82 17.33 -9.54
N ILE A 13 -32.71 18.14 -10.10
CA ILE A 13 -33.93 18.61 -9.43
C ILE A 13 -35.14 18.12 -10.21
N TRP A 14 -36.12 17.59 -9.50
CA TRP A 14 -37.41 17.16 -10.05
C TRP A 14 -38.55 17.76 -9.23
N ALA A 15 -39.69 17.97 -9.88
CA ALA A 15 -40.92 18.39 -9.24
C ALA A 15 -42.01 17.39 -9.62
N ILE A 16 -42.78 16.94 -8.63
CA ILE A 16 -43.96 16.11 -8.82
C ILE A 16 -45.16 17.05 -8.77
N VAL A 17 -45.95 17.08 -9.85
CA VAL A 17 -47.09 17.99 -10.01
C VAL A 17 -48.33 17.21 -10.44
N GLN A 18 -49.52 17.63 -9.99
CA GLN A 18 -50.78 16.99 -10.38
C GLN A 18 -51.29 17.46 -11.74
N GLU A 19 -50.90 18.66 -12.18
CA GLU A 19 -51.25 19.23 -13.49
C GLU A 19 -49.97 19.75 -14.20
N PRO A 20 -49.96 19.83 -15.54
CA PRO A 20 -48.82 20.37 -16.28
C PRO A 20 -48.44 21.79 -15.82
N LEU A 21 -47.14 22.04 -15.67
CA LEU A 21 -46.64 23.36 -15.30
C LEU A 21 -46.96 24.39 -16.39
N THR A 22 -47.50 25.55 -15.97
CA THR A 22 -47.58 26.72 -16.86
C THR A 22 -46.17 27.20 -17.23
N GLU A 23 -46.02 27.86 -18.38
CA GLU A 23 -44.73 28.32 -18.88
C GLU A 23 -43.99 29.22 -17.88
N SER A 24 -44.73 30.10 -17.18
CA SER A 24 -44.18 30.94 -16.10
C SER A 24 -43.62 30.10 -14.95
N ARG A 25 -44.34 29.08 -14.48
CA ARG A 25 -43.87 28.20 -13.39
C ARG A 25 -42.68 27.34 -13.83
N ALA A 26 -42.66 26.89 -15.08
CA ALA A 26 -41.52 26.18 -15.64
C ALA A 26 -40.25 27.05 -15.70
N ARG A 27 -40.38 28.34 -16.07
CA ARG A 27 -39.27 29.31 -16.04
C ARG A 27 -38.78 29.55 -14.61
N THR A 28 -39.68 29.78 -13.66
CA THR A 28 -39.31 29.93 -12.23
C THR A 28 -38.63 28.69 -11.67
N PHE A 29 -39.09 27.49 -12.03
CA PHE A 29 -38.43 26.23 -11.64
C PHE A 29 -37.03 26.11 -12.26
N SER A 30 -36.86 26.56 -13.51
CA SER A 30 -35.56 26.62 -14.18
C SER A 30 -34.60 27.60 -13.49
N ASP A 31 -35.06 28.80 -13.17
CA ASP A 31 -34.26 29.80 -12.46
C ASP A 31 -33.92 29.37 -11.02
N SER A 32 -34.83 28.65 -10.36
CA SER A 32 -34.57 28.06 -9.04
C SER A 32 -33.43 27.04 -9.09
N ALA A 33 -33.25 26.31 -10.20
CA ALA A 33 -32.14 25.38 -10.34
C ALA A 33 -30.77 26.08 -10.38
N LYS A 34 -30.68 27.34 -10.83
CA LYS A 34 -29.44 28.13 -10.75
C LYS A 34 -29.10 28.47 -9.30
N LEU A 35 -30.10 28.83 -8.49
CA LEU A 35 -29.91 29.04 -7.06
C LEU A 35 -29.54 27.74 -6.33
N VAL A 36 -30.16 26.62 -6.70
CA VAL A 36 -29.80 25.29 -6.18
C VAL A 36 -28.36 24.93 -6.56
N ALA A 37 -27.92 25.22 -7.79
CA ALA A 37 -26.53 25.02 -8.21
C ALA A 37 -25.54 25.79 -7.32
N LEU A 38 -25.82 27.07 -7.04
CA LEU A 38 -25.01 27.89 -6.14
C LEU A 38 -24.98 27.32 -4.71
N HIS A 39 -26.13 26.89 -4.19
CA HIS A 39 -26.19 26.27 -2.86
C HIS A 39 -25.39 24.96 -2.79
N MET A 40 -25.51 24.11 -3.81
CA MET A 40 -24.75 22.85 -3.91
C MET A 40 -23.24 23.11 -4.04
N LEU A 41 -22.83 24.13 -4.80
CA LEU A 41 -21.42 24.55 -4.85
C LEU A 41 -20.91 25.01 -3.50
N HIS A 42 -21.71 25.78 -2.75
CA HIS A 42 -21.34 26.24 -1.42
C HIS A 42 -21.21 25.07 -0.43
N GLN A 43 -22.20 24.17 -0.37
CA GLN A 43 -22.12 22.98 0.45
C GLN A 43 -20.91 22.10 0.10
N ARG A 44 -20.60 21.95 -1.19
CA ARG A 44 -19.43 21.21 -1.66
C ARG A 44 -18.13 21.91 -1.29
N ALA A 45 -18.07 23.24 -1.38
CA ALA A 45 -16.91 24.03 -0.96
C ALA A 45 -16.65 23.86 0.54
N ASP A 46 -17.68 23.98 1.39
CA ASP A 46 -17.56 23.78 2.84
C ASP A 46 -17.14 22.35 3.20
N ALA A 47 -17.73 21.35 2.54
CA ALA A 47 -17.35 19.95 2.72
C ALA A 47 -15.90 19.70 2.31
N ASN A 48 -15.44 20.29 1.20
CA ASN A 48 -14.06 20.20 0.75
C ASN A 48 -13.08 20.88 1.72
N VAL A 49 -13.45 22.04 2.29
CA VAL A 49 -12.64 22.71 3.31
C VAL A 49 -12.51 21.84 4.56
N LYS A 50 -13.61 21.27 5.07
CA LYS A 50 -13.58 20.34 6.21
C LYS A 50 -12.73 19.11 5.92
N ARG A 51 -12.88 18.50 4.73
CA ARG A 51 -12.04 17.36 4.30
C ARG A 51 -10.56 17.72 4.24
N ARG A 52 -10.22 18.91 3.73
CA ARG A 52 -8.83 19.37 3.66
C ARG A 52 -8.23 19.57 5.06
N ILE A 53 -8.98 20.19 5.97
CA ILE A 53 -8.56 20.33 7.37
C ILE A 53 -8.35 18.95 8.01
N HIS A 54 -9.28 18.01 7.81
CA HIS A 54 -9.15 16.64 8.34
C HIS A 54 -7.96 15.91 7.71
N ALA A 55 -7.68 16.14 6.42
CA ALA A 55 -6.53 15.58 5.72
C ALA A 55 -5.20 16.11 6.28
N ASP A 56 -5.10 17.42 6.49
CA ASP A 56 -3.91 18.05 7.07
C ASP A 56 -3.67 17.55 8.51
N MET A 57 -4.74 17.41 9.29
CA MET A 57 -4.67 16.83 10.65
C MET A 57 -4.28 15.35 10.60
N LEU A 58 -4.84 14.56 9.68
CA LEU A 58 -4.49 13.15 9.53
C LEU A 58 -3.02 13.00 9.10
N SER A 59 -2.53 13.81 8.16
CA SER A 59 -1.11 13.82 7.76
C SER A 59 -0.21 14.13 8.95
N THR A 60 -0.53 15.20 9.71
CA THR A 60 0.22 15.58 10.92
C THR A 60 0.24 14.45 11.95
N ALA A 61 -0.90 13.78 12.17
CA ALA A 61 -1.00 12.65 13.10
C ALA A 61 -0.14 11.46 12.64
N LEU A 62 -0.15 11.15 11.35
CA LEU A 62 0.58 10.04 10.73
C LEU A 62 2.09 10.31 10.61
N GLU A 63 2.52 11.55 10.44
CA GLU A 63 3.93 11.94 10.47
C GLU A 63 4.54 11.79 11.86
N GLY A 64 3.71 11.91 12.91
CA GLY A 64 4.15 11.84 14.29
C GLY A 64 4.74 13.17 14.79
N GLY A 65 5.50 13.10 15.88
CA GLY A 65 6.11 14.28 16.50
C GLY A 65 5.16 15.11 17.38
N PRO A 66 5.56 16.34 17.75
CA PRO A 66 4.90 17.11 18.82
C PRO A 66 3.46 17.53 18.50
N GLY A 67 3.09 17.64 17.22
CA GLY A 67 1.74 18.02 16.79
C GLY A 67 0.75 16.85 16.65
N ALA A 68 1.23 15.60 16.66
CA ALA A 68 0.40 14.44 16.33
C ALA A 68 -0.72 14.18 17.35
N ALA A 69 -0.41 14.34 18.64
CA ALA A 69 -1.39 14.16 19.71
C ALA A 69 -2.52 15.21 19.63
N GLU A 70 -2.16 16.46 19.35
CA GLU A 70 -3.15 17.54 19.17
C GLU A 70 -4.02 17.30 17.93
N ALA A 71 -3.41 16.90 16.81
CA ALA A 71 -4.12 16.58 15.59
C ALA A 71 -5.15 15.46 15.81
N LEU A 72 -4.77 14.35 16.46
CA LEU A 72 -5.70 13.27 16.81
C LEU A 72 -6.78 13.71 17.80
N SER A 73 -6.47 14.60 18.74
CA SER A 73 -7.46 15.15 19.66
C SER A 73 -8.51 15.99 18.92
N ARG A 74 -8.08 16.82 17.95
CA ARG A 74 -8.99 17.62 17.12
C ARG A 74 -9.84 16.76 16.17
N LEU A 75 -9.33 15.60 15.77
CA LEU A 75 -10.09 14.57 15.06
C LEU A 75 -11.04 13.76 15.97
N GLY A 76 -11.00 13.94 17.29
CA GLY A 76 -11.82 13.18 18.24
C GLY A 76 -11.35 11.75 18.47
N LEU A 77 -10.10 11.43 18.13
CA LEU A 77 -9.53 10.08 18.11
C LEU A 77 -8.55 9.79 19.25
N ALA A 78 -8.09 10.80 19.98
CA ALA A 78 -7.03 10.66 20.97
C ALA A 78 -7.31 9.72 22.16
N ARG A 79 -8.58 9.33 22.39
CA ARG A 79 -9.01 8.49 23.53
C ARG A 79 -9.49 7.10 23.11
N HIS A 80 -9.26 6.72 21.87
CA HIS A 80 -9.71 5.44 21.33
C HIS A 80 -8.49 4.68 20.84
N PRO A 81 -8.41 3.37 21.12
CA PRO A 81 -7.61 2.49 20.30
C PRO A 81 -8.06 2.62 18.85
N ILE A 82 -7.11 2.56 17.93
CA ILE A 82 -7.35 2.79 16.50
C ILE A 82 -6.64 1.75 15.64
N VAL A 83 -7.21 1.49 14.47
CA VAL A 83 -6.57 0.74 13.39
C VAL A 83 -6.40 1.66 12.19
N LEU A 84 -5.21 1.65 11.60
CA LEU A 84 -4.91 2.39 10.37
C LEU A 84 -5.07 1.48 9.16
N LEU A 85 -5.93 1.88 8.23
CA LEU A 85 -6.09 1.28 6.92
C LEU A 85 -5.37 2.13 5.88
N ALA A 86 -4.68 1.51 4.92
CA ALA A 86 -4.10 2.20 3.77
C ALA A 86 -4.57 1.54 2.48
N LEU A 87 -5.29 2.30 1.66
CA LEU A 87 -5.82 1.89 0.37
C LEU A 87 -4.95 2.49 -0.74
N SER A 88 -4.55 1.65 -1.68
CA SER A 88 -3.85 2.07 -2.90
C SER A 88 -4.41 1.32 -4.10
N THR A 89 -4.37 1.98 -5.26
CA THR A 89 -4.66 1.35 -6.55
C THR A 89 -3.35 0.92 -7.20
N GLN A 90 -3.29 -0.29 -7.75
CA GLN A 90 -2.23 -0.61 -8.70
C GLN A 90 -2.51 0.19 -9.99
N ILE A 91 -1.57 1.02 -10.44
CA ILE A 91 -1.74 1.78 -11.66
C ILE A 91 -1.47 0.84 -12.83
N MET A 92 -2.45 0.67 -13.72
CA MET A 92 -2.21 0.09 -15.03
C MET A 92 -1.30 1.03 -15.83
N ASP A 93 -0.06 0.62 -16.12
CA ASP A 93 0.64 1.16 -17.29
C ASP A 93 -0.04 0.57 -18.54
N GLY A 94 -1.19 1.17 -18.89
CA GLY A 94 -1.94 0.90 -20.11
C GLY A 94 -1.52 1.86 -21.21
N ASP A 95 -1.02 1.31 -22.31
CA ASP A 95 -0.59 2.00 -23.52
C ASP A 95 -1.71 2.90 -24.14
N LYS A 96 -1.29 3.99 -24.81
CA LYS A 96 -2.05 4.94 -25.67
C LYS A 96 -2.87 6.09 -25.06
N ALA A 97 -2.41 6.73 -23.98
CA ALA A 97 -2.85 8.10 -23.67
C ALA A 97 -1.65 9.02 -23.39
N SER A 98 -1.80 10.33 -23.65
CA SER A 98 -0.74 11.30 -23.38
C SER A 98 -0.39 11.26 -21.89
N PRO A 99 0.90 11.29 -21.48
CA PRO A 99 1.31 11.17 -20.06
C PRO A 99 0.53 12.10 -19.11
N ARG A 100 0.19 13.31 -19.57
CA ARG A 100 -0.62 14.30 -18.83
C ARG A 100 -2.09 13.88 -18.61
N GLN A 101 -2.71 13.22 -19.59
CA GLN A 101 -4.10 12.75 -19.50
C GLN A 101 -4.21 11.51 -18.61
N LEU A 102 -3.26 10.56 -18.75
CA LEU A 102 -3.14 9.40 -17.85
C LEU A 102 -3.00 9.85 -16.38
N THR A 103 -2.17 10.86 -16.11
CA THR A 103 -2.02 11.38 -14.75
C THR A 103 -3.31 12.03 -14.23
N ALA A 104 -4.00 12.84 -15.03
CA ALA A 104 -5.21 13.53 -14.58
C ALA A 104 -6.37 12.55 -14.31
N GLU A 105 -6.58 11.57 -15.19
CA GLU A 105 -7.61 10.53 -15.00
C GLU A 105 -7.28 9.60 -13.84
N ALA A 106 -6.01 9.23 -13.66
CA ALA A 106 -5.58 8.42 -12.53
C ALA A 106 -5.75 9.18 -11.20
N THR A 107 -5.34 10.45 -11.13
CA THR A 107 -5.55 11.30 -9.96
C THR A 107 -7.05 11.45 -9.64
N ALA A 108 -7.88 11.74 -10.64
CA ALA A 108 -9.33 11.84 -10.44
C ALA A 108 -9.96 10.50 -10.00
N SER A 109 -9.45 9.37 -10.50
CA SER A 109 -9.89 8.04 -10.08
C SER A 109 -9.50 7.71 -8.64
N ARG A 110 -8.26 8.03 -8.23
CA ARG A 110 -7.83 7.90 -6.83
C ARG A 110 -8.65 8.78 -5.90
N GLN A 111 -8.92 10.03 -6.29
CA GLN A 111 -9.76 10.91 -5.49
C GLN A 111 -11.18 10.35 -5.30
N ARG A 112 -11.82 9.85 -6.37
CA ARG A 112 -13.15 9.22 -6.27
C ARG A 112 -13.13 7.97 -5.37
N LEU A 113 -12.09 7.15 -5.49
CA LEU A 113 -11.95 5.97 -4.66
C LEU A 113 -11.72 6.33 -3.19
N SER A 114 -10.87 7.33 -2.91
CA SER A 114 -10.66 7.87 -1.56
C SER A 114 -11.94 8.46 -0.96
N ASP A 115 -12.73 9.21 -1.75
CA ASP A 115 -14.00 9.77 -1.30
C ASP A 115 -15.00 8.66 -0.94
N THR A 116 -15.07 7.61 -1.77
CA THR A 116 -15.92 6.44 -1.53
C THR A 116 -15.45 5.67 -0.28
N PHE A 117 -14.13 5.55 -0.09
CA PHE A 117 -13.53 4.92 1.08
C PHE A 117 -13.91 5.67 2.36
N GLY A 118 -13.80 7.00 2.37
CA GLY A 118 -14.20 7.81 3.51
C GLY A 118 -15.68 7.69 3.87
N VAL A 119 -16.56 7.65 2.87
CA VAL A 119 -18.00 7.42 3.08
C VAL A 119 -18.25 6.04 3.70
N HIS A 120 -17.55 5.00 3.21
CA HIS A 120 -17.69 3.63 3.73
C HIS A 120 -17.22 3.50 5.18
N LEU A 121 -16.07 4.09 5.52
CA LEU A 121 -15.55 4.07 6.88
C LEU A 121 -16.48 4.85 7.82
N GLY A 122 -16.94 6.04 7.41
CA GLY A 122 -17.88 6.85 8.20
C GLY A 122 -19.24 6.17 8.42
N ALA A 123 -19.67 5.30 7.50
CA ALA A 123 -20.88 4.49 7.67
C ALA A 123 -20.68 3.31 8.63
N SER A 124 -19.44 2.81 8.78
CA SER A 124 -19.09 1.73 9.70
C SER A 124 -18.90 2.27 11.13
N ASP A 125 -18.18 3.39 11.28
CA ASP A 125 -18.10 4.15 12.54
C ASP A 125 -18.01 5.65 12.21
N ALA A 126 -18.94 6.44 12.77
CA ALA A 126 -19.05 7.88 12.51
C ALA A 126 -17.82 8.71 12.95
N ARG A 127 -16.96 8.14 13.80
CA ARG A 127 -15.69 8.76 14.23
C ARG A 127 -14.53 8.42 13.29
N SER A 128 -14.72 7.55 12.31
CA SER A 128 -13.67 7.22 11.35
C SER A 128 -13.28 8.45 10.53
N VAL A 129 -11.99 8.58 10.25
CA VAL A 129 -11.44 9.69 9.46
C VAL A 129 -10.61 9.13 8.33
N SER A 130 -10.74 9.69 7.12
CA SER A 130 -9.94 9.29 5.97
C SER A 130 -9.40 10.48 5.20
N ALA A 131 -8.23 10.32 4.60
CA ALA A 131 -7.71 11.28 3.63
C ALA A 131 -6.79 10.63 2.60
N LEU A 132 -6.73 11.23 1.41
CA LEU A 132 -5.73 10.93 0.40
C LEU A 132 -4.45 11.71 0.72
N ILE A 133 -3.36 11.00 0.99
CA ILE A 133 -2.03 11.58 1.26
C ILE A 133 -1.07 11.01 0.21
N GLY A 134 -0.62 11.87 -0.71
CA GLY A 134 0.05 11.42 -1.93
C GLY A 134 -0.88 10.55 -2.77
N ASP A 135 -0.48 9.31 -3.03
CA ASP A 135 -1.26 8.34 -3.80
C ASP A 135 -1.99 7.30 -2.92
N ILE A 136 -1.90 7.42 -1.59
CA ILE A 136 -2.47 6.45 -0.65
C ILE A 136 -3.63 7.09 0.10
N ALA A 137 -4.80 6.44 0.07
CA ALA A 137 -5.94 6.82 0.89
C ALA A 137 -5.81 6.14 2.26
N TYR A 138 -5.47 6.92 3.29
CA TYR A 138 -5.43 6.44 4.66
C TYR A 138 -6.79 6.60 5.33
N GLY A 139 -7.14 5.65 6.19
CA GLY A 139 -8.34 5.68 7.02
C GLY A 139 -8.04 5.21 8.44
N ILE A 140 -8.45 5.98 9.44
CA ILE A 140 -8.41 5.58 10.84
C ILE A 140 -9.79 5.06 11.24
N VAL A 141 -9.83 3.83 11.75
CA VAL A 141 -11.03 3.19 12.31
C VAL A 141 -10.86 3.05 13.82
N PRO A 142 -11.68 3.72 14.64
CA PRO A 142 -11.69 3.53 16.08
C PRO A 142 -12.18 2.14 16.46
N VAL A 143 -11.58 1.57 17.51
CA VAL A 143 -11.97 0.26 18.05
C VAL A 143 -12.12 0.34 19.57
N SER A 144 -12.84 -0.63 20.15
CA SER A 144 -13.18 -0.62 21.58
C SER A 144 -12.00 -0.94 22.49
N ALA A 145 -11.10 -1.81 22.04
CA ALA A 145 -9.93 -2.28 22.79
C ALA A 145 -8.82 -2.74 21.83
N VAL A 146 -7.61 -2.91 22.35
CA VAL A 146 -6.53 -3.61 21.64
C VAL A 146 -6.80 -5.11 21.74
N SER A 147 -7.29 -5.72 20.67
CA SER A 147 -7.63 -7.15 20.60
C SER A 147 -7.63 -7.68 19.16
N ASP A 148 -7.54 -9.01 19.02
CA ASP A 148 -7.66 -9.68 17.72
C ASP A 148 -9.06 -9.50 17.11
N GLU A 149 -10.10 -9.35 17.94
CA GLU A 149 -11.45 -9.02 17.49
C GLU A 149 -11.50 -7.65 16.81
N ALA A 150 -10.79 -6.66 17.36
CA ALA A 150 -10.68 -5.34 16.76
C ALA A 150 -9.92 -5.38 15.42
N GLN A 151 -8.85 -6.17 15.35
CA GLN A 151 -8.10 -6.41 14.11
C GLN A 151 -9.00 -7.07 13.05
N GLY A 152 -9.73 -8.11 13.43
CA GLY A 152 -10.68 -8.82 12.56
C GLY A 152 -11.83 -7.94 12.08
N HIS A 153 -12.34 -7.05 12.93
CA HIS A 153 -13.36 -6.07 12.54
C HIS A 153 -12.84 -5.09 11.49
N ALA A 154 -11.66 -4.50 11.69
CA ALA A 154 -11.05 -3.59 10.72
C ALA A 154 -10.79 -4.28 9.37
N ARG A 155 -10.32 -5.54 9.40
CA ARG A 155 -10.16 -6.37 8.21
C ARG A 155 -11.49 -6.63 7.49
N ALA A 156 -12.57 -6.90 8.24
CA ALA A 156 -13.90 -7.09 7.67
C ALA A 156 -14.42 -5.80 6.99
N VAL A 157 -14.24 -4.64 7.62
CA VAL A 157 -14.61 -3.33 7.05
C VAL A 157 -13.86 -3.07 5.73
N ALA A 158 -12.55 -3.32 5.69
CA ALA A 158 -11.75 -3.19 4.49
C ALA A 158 -12.17 -4.17 3.38
N THR A 159 -12.47 -5.42 3.74
CA THR A 159 -12.91 -6.47 2.80
C THR A 159 -14.27 -6.13 2.19
N ASP A 160 -15.21 -5.65 3.00
CA ASP A 160 -16.53 -5.23 2.52
C ASP A 160 -16.43 -4.03 1.56
N PHE A 161 -15.53 -3.07 1.84
CA PHE A 161 -15.27 -1.96 0.93
C PHE A 161 -14.83 -2.43 -0.46
N LEU A 162 -13.77 -3.26 -0.54
CA LEU A 162 -13.25 -3.75 -1.83
C LEU A 162 -14.30 -4.55 -2.61
N ARG A 163 -15.13 -5.32 -1.90
CA ARG A 163 -16.26 -6.06 -2.50
C ARG A 163 -17.29 -5.10 -3.13
N ARG A 164 -17.66 -4.01 -2.45
CA ARG A 164 -18.65 -3.03 -2.92
C ARG A 164 -18.17 -2.21 -4.12
N VAL A 165 -16.90 -1.84 -4.16
CA VAL A 165 -16.34 -1.07 -5.29
C VAL A 165 -16.03 -1.94 -6.52
N GLY A 166 -16.34 -3.24 -6.44
CA GLY A 166 -16.24 -4.20 -7.55
C GLY A 166 -14.83 -4.75 -7.77
N GLY A 167 -14.00 -4.80 -6.72
CA GLY A 167 -12.67 -5.43 -6.78
C GLY A 167 -11.70 -4.80 -7.78
N ARG A 168 -11.93 -3.55 -8.21
CA ARG A 168 -11.00 -2.82 -9.10
C ARG A 168 -9.64 -2.74 -8.43
N GLU A 169 -8.58 -3.17 -9.14
CA GLU A 169 -7.15 -3.29 -8.76
C GLU A 169 -6.69 -2.48 -7.54
N GLY A 170 -7.22 -2.85 -6.38
CA GLY A 170 -7.16 -2.07 -5.16
C GLY A 170 -6.70 -2.99 -4.06
N VAL A 171 -5.70 -2.54 -3.32
CA VAL A 171 -5.13 -3.26 -2.19
C VAL A 171 -5.34 -2.44 -0.93
N ILE A 172 -5.70 -3.11 0.16
CA ILE A 172 -5.81 -2.48 1.48
C ILE A 172 -4.86 -3.18 2.45
N ALA A 173 -3.94 -2.40 3.01
CA ALA A 173 -3.18 -2.81 4.17
C ALA A 173 -3.93 -2.45 5.46
N VAL A 174 -4.06 -3.42 6.36
CA VAL A 174 -4.63 -3.25 7.70
C VAL A 174 -3.47 -3.21 8.70
N GLY A 175 -3.25 -2.05 9.30
CA GLY A 175 -2.21 -1.85 10.32
C GLY A 175 -2.51 -2.56 11.64
N PRO A 176 -1.55 -2.57 12.58
CA PRO A 176 -1.78 -3.08 13.92
C PRO A 176 -2.73 -2.17 14.70
N VAL A 177 -3.48 -2.75 15.65
CA VAL A 177 -4.25 -1.98 16.63
C VAL A 177 -3.29 -1.23 17.57
N VAL A 178 -3.46 0.08 17.69
CA VAL A 178 -2.68 0.91 18.62
C VAL A 178 -3.57 1.58 19.65
N ALA A 179 -3.11 1.61 20.90
CA ALA A 179 -3.90 2.14 22.02
C ALA A 179 -4.00 3.68 22.02
N ASP A 180 -3.00 4.36 21.47
CA ASP A 180 -2.87 5.82 21.55
C ASP A 180 -2.04 6.42 20.40
N THR A 181 -1.87 7.73 20.49
CA THR A 181 -1.19 8.57 19.51
C THR A 181 0.30 8.23 19.30
N THR A 182 0.98 7.67 20.31
CA THR A 182 2.41 7.34 20.24
C THR A 182 2.66 6.14 19.33
N GLY A 183 1.68 5.23 19.24
CA GLY A 183 1.74 4.07 18.37
C GLY A 183 1.45 4.39 16.90
N LEU A 184 0.83 5.52 16.59
CA LEU A 184 0.31 5.78 15.23
C LEU A 184 1.42 5.89 14.17
N ALA A 185 2.52 6.58 14.45
CA ALA A 185 3.63 6.68 13.50
C ALA A 185 4.24 5.30 13.20
N ARG A 186 4.37 4.44 14.22
CA ARG A 186 4.81 3.05 14.05
C ARG A 186 3.80 2.22 13.27
N ALA A 187 2.50 2.38 13.57
CA ALA A 187 1.43 1.73 12.83
C ALA A 187 1.47 2.12 11.36
N ARG A 188 1.67 3.41 11.04
CA ARG A 188 1.88 3.88 9.66
C ARG A 188 3.03 3.17 8.99
N SER A 189 4.22 3.13 9.60
CA SER A 189 5.37 2.43 9.01
C SER A 189 5.09 0.94 8.76
N ALA A 190 4.40 0.26 9.68
CA ALA A 190 4.00 -1.13 9.50
C ALA A 190 2.97 -1.29 8.36
N THR A 191 1.94 -0.44 8.31
CA THR A 191 0.92 -0.42 7.25
C THR A 191 1.52 -0.15 5.87
N ASP A 192 2.43 0.82 5.77
CA ASP A 192 3.13 1.16 4.53
C ASP A 192 3.99 -0.01 4.03
N ARG A 193 4.63 -0.76 4.93
CA ARG A 193 5.37 -1.98 4.58
C ARG A 193 4.45 -3.08 4.07
N ILE A 194 3.31 -3.32 4.72
CA ILE A 194 2.31 -4.29 4.24
C ILE A 194 1.88 -3.92 2.82
N LEU A 195 1.57 -2.64 2.58
CA LEU A 195 1.20 -2.14 1.27
C LEU A 195 2.30 -2.34 0.23
N ARG A 196 3.57 -2.09 0.58
CA ARG A 196 4.74 -2.37 -0.29
C ARG A 196 4.88 -3.86 -0.60
N VAL A 197 4.61 -4.76 0.36
CA VAL A 197 4.60 -6.21 0.08
C VAL A 197 3.51 -6.54 -0.93
N LEU A 198 2.28 -6.04 -0.72
CA LEU A 198 1.14 -6.27 -1.62
C LEU A 198 1.42 -5.76 -3.05
N HIS A 199 2.08 -4.62 -3.18
CA HIS A 199 2.52 -4.11 -4.49
C HIS A 199 3.65 -4.93 -5.13
N SER A 200 4.39 -5.71 -4.35
CA SER A 200 5.53 -6.51 -4.83
C SER A 200 5.20 -7.96 -5.16
N LYS A 201 4.00 -8.44 -4.79
CA LYS A 201 3.50 -9.77 -5.16
C LYS A 201 3.05 -9.71 -6.63
N GLU A 202 3.34 -10.79 -7.38
CA GLU A 202 2.91 -10.88 -8.78
C GLU A 202 1.40 -10.68 -8.89
N ARG A 203 1.01 -10.03 -9.99
CA ARG A 203 -0.34 -9.53 -10.24
C ARG A 203 -1.38 -10.62 -10.06
N THR A 204 -2.02 -10.67 -8.90
CA THR A 204 -3.26 -11.40 -8.71
C THR A 204 -4.39 -10.49 -9.19
N SER A 205 -5.24 -10.98 -10.10
CA SER A 205 -6.43 -10.25 -10.58
C SER A 205 -7.52 -10.04 -9.51
N GLU A 206 -7.18 -10.21 -8.24
CA GLU A 206 -8.08 -10.13 -7.10
C GLU A 206 -7.68 -8.95 -6.22
N ALA A 207 -8.68 -8.19 -5.77
CA ALA A 207 -8.49 -7.17 -4.75
C ALA A 207 -8.10 -7.85 -3.43
N VAL A 208 -7.00 -7.39 -2.82
CA VAL A 208 -6.42 -8.04 -1.64
C VAL A 208 -6.48 -7.13 -0.43
N VAL A 209 -7.00 -7.66 0.68
CA VAL A 209 -6.82 -7.10 2.02
C VAL A 209 -5.77 -7.95 2.73
N ALA A 210 -4.77 -7.32 3.33
CA ALA A 210 -3.79 -8.01 4.17
C ALA A 210 -3.47 -7.22 5.43
N ASP A 211 -3.20 -7.93 6.51
CA ASP A 211 -2.55 -7.39 7.71
C ASP A 211 -1.11 -7.92 7.84
N LEU A 212 -0.47 -7.68 8.99
CA LEU A 212 0.91 -8.08 9.22
C LEU A 212 1.09 -9.60 9.24
N GLU A 213 0.10 -10.37 9.67
CA GLU A 213 0.19 -11.85 9.74
C GLU A 213 0.21 -12.44 8.33
N ASP A 214 -0.55 -11.86 7.40
CA ASP A 214 -0.61 -12.25 5.99
C ASP A 214 0.73 -12.04 5.23
N VAL A 215 1.63 -11.17 5.73
CA VAL A 215 2.88 -10.77 5.06
C VAL A 215 4.10 -10.68 5.98
N TYR A 216 4.08 -11.39 7.10
CA TYR A 216 5.03 -11.19 8.22
C TYR A 216 6.50 -11.25 7.79
N VAL A 217 6.88 -12.30 7.05
CA VAL A 217 8.28 -12.54 6.63
C VAL A 217 8.72 -11.49 5.61
N GLU A 218 7.89 -11.20 4.61
CA GLU A 218 8.20 -10.20 3.59
C GLU A 218 8.28 -8.78 4.17
N SER A 219 7.41 -8.46 5.13
CA SER A 219 7.42 -7.18 5.86
C SER A 219 8.69 -7.01 6.70
N LEU A 220 9.10 -8.07 7.41
CA LEU A 220 10.35 -8.06 8.19
C LEU A 220 11.58 -7.88 7.28
N LEU A 221 11.62 -8.59 6.14
CA LEU A 221 12.70 -8.43 5.17
C LEU A 221 12.74 -7.01 4.58
N LEU A 222 11.59 -6.40 4.30
CA LEU A 222 11.54 -4.99 3.86
C LEU A 222 12.03 -4.02 4.94
N GLU A 223 11.64 -4.23 6.20
CA GLU A 223 12.12 -3.42 7.32
C GLU A 223 13.64 -3.50 7.46
N MET A 224 14.21 -4.70 7.38
CA MET A 224 15.66 -4.90 7.41
C MET A 224 16.35 -4.21 6.23
N ARG A 225 15.77 -4.26 5.03
CA ARG A 225 16.29 -3.55 3.86
C ARG A 225 16.27 -2.04 4.05
N ASP A 226 15.16 -1.48 4.52
CA ASP A 226 15.05 -0.03 4.76
C ASP A 226 16.10 0.45 5.77
N ILE A 227 16.36 -0.35 6.80
CA ILE A 227 17.40 -0.09 7.81
C ILE A 227 18.81 -0.11 7.20
N ILE A 228 19.08 -1.04 6.29
CA ILE A 228 20.36 -1.16 5.60
C ILE A 228 20.55 0.01 4.62
N ASP A 229 19.54 0.29 3.79
CA ASP A 229 19.56 1.37 2.81
C ASP A 229 19.75 2.73 3.49
N ALA A 230 19.12 2.96 4.65
CA ALA A 230 19.25 4.19 5.43
C ALA A 230 20.65 4.40 6.03
N ARG A 231 21.42 3.33 6.24
CA ARG A 231 22.79 3.42 6.77
C ARG A 231 23.82 3.81 5.72
N ALA A 232 23.46 3.81 4.42
CA ALA A 232 24.36 4.04 3.29
C ALA A 232 25.61 3.15 3.26
N ASP A 233 25.68 2.13 4.11
CA ASP A 233 26.71 1.12 4.07
C ASP A 233 26.46 0.28 2.82
N THR A 234 27.35 0.36 1.82
CA THR A 234 27.42 -0.62 0.75
C THR A 234 27.36 -1.99 1.42
N VAL A 235 26.37 -2.82 1.09
CA VAL A 235 26.27 -4.19 1.60
C VAL A 235 27.52 -4.93 1.13
N GLY A 236 28.58 -4.88 1.93
CA GLY A 236 29.77 -5.68 1.76
C GLY A 236 29.49 -7.10 2.20
N GLY A 237 30.46 -7.97 1.99
CA GLY A 237 30.39 -9.34 2.50
C GLY A 237 30.20 -10.39 1.41
N PRO A 238 29.92 -11.63 1.84
CA PRO A 238 30.16 -12.80 1.00
C PRO A 238 29.37 -12.82 -0.30
N ILE A 239 28.11 -12.38 -0.30
CA ILE A 239 27.27 -12.35 -1.50
C ILE A 239 27.79 -11.33 -2.53
N THR A 240 28.22 -10.16 -2.07
CA THR A 240 28.79 -9.11 -2.94
C THR A 240 30.11 -9.55 -3.56
N HIS A 241 30.94 -10.29 -2.82
CA HIS A 241 32.17 -10.88 -3.38
C HIS A 241 31.87 -11.90 -4.49
N LEU A 242 30.86 -12.75 -4.30
CA LEU A 242 30.43 -13.70 -5.32
C LEU A 242 29.88 -12.99 -6.57
N GLN A 243 29.09 -11.93 -6.39
CA GLN A 243 28.60 -11.10 -7.50
C GLN A 243 29.74 -10.47 -8.31
N ALA A 244 30.72 -9.87 -7.64
CA ALA A 244 31.88 -9.27 -8.30
C ALA A 244 32.73 -10.31 -9.05
N TYR A 245 32.90 -11.50 -8.46
CA TYR A 245 33.62 -12.60 -9.09
C TYR A 245 32.89 -13.11 -10.33
N ASP A 246 31.59 -13.39 -10.24
CA ASP A 246 30.79 -13.89 -11.36
C ASP A 246 30.74 -12.87 -12.51
N ALA A 247 30.60 -11.57 -12.20
CA ALA A 247 30.64 -10.49 -13.20
C ALA A 247 32.00 -10.41 -13.94
N THR A 248 33.10 -10.68 -13.25
CA THR A 248 34.45 -10.61 -13.82
C THR A 248 34.83 -11.87 -14.61
N HIS A 249 34.36 -13.04 -14.18
CA HIS A 249 34.82 -14.34 -14.71
C HIS A 249 33.76 -15.08 -15.54
N GLY A 250 32.57 -14.49 -15.76
CA GLY A 250 31.45 -15.20 -16.39
C GLY A 250 30.99 -16.42 -15.58
N GLY A 251 31.16 -16.33 -14.25
CA GLY A 251 30.87 -17.41 -13.31
C GLY A 251 29.38 -17.57 -13.01
N ASN A 252 29.04 -18.64 -12.29
CA ASN A 252 27.68 -18.90 -11.79
C ASN A 252 27.72 -19.35 -10.31
N LEU A 253 28.66 -18.81 -9.53
CA LEU A 253 28.84 -19.18 -8.13
C LEU A 253 27.65 -18.72 -7.28
N LEU A 254 27.10 -17.53 -7.54
CA LEU A 254 25.92 -17.04 -6.82
C LEU A 254 24.71 -17.97 -7.02
N ARG A 255 24.41 -18.32 -8.27
CA ARG A 255 23.36 -19.28 -8.62
C ARG A 255 23.62 -20.67 -8.04
N THR A 256 24.89 -21.07 -7.91
CA THR A 256 25.27 -22.33 -7.26
C THR A 256 24.95 -22.30 -5.77
N LEU A 257 25.23 -21.18 -5.10
CA LEU A 257 24.89 -20.96 -3.68
C LEU A 257 23.38 -21.05 -3.46
N GLU A 258 22.60 -20.30 -4.25
CA GLU A 258 21.14 -20.27 -4.19
C GLU A 258 20.56 -21.68 -4.33
N ALA A 259 20.94 -22.41 -5.38
CA ALA A 259 20.44 -23.77 -5.62
C ALA A 259 20.82 -24.76 -4.51
N TRP A 260 22.01 -24.62 -3.93
CA TRP A 260 22.46 -25.48 -2.83
C TRP A 260 21.69 -25.20 -1.53
N LEU A 261 21.47 -23.92 -1.22
CA LEU A 261 20.69 -23.48 -0.07
C LEU A 261 19.20 -23.88 -0.19
N GLU A 262 18.59 -23.69 -1.36
CA GLU A 262 17.20 -24.14 -1.65
C GLU A 262 17.05 -25.66 -1.56
N SER A 263 18.11 -26.39 -1.93
CA SER A 263 18.17 -27.85 -1.81
C SER A 263 18.57 -28.34 -0.42
N HIS A 264 18.64 -27.45 0.58
CA HIS A 264 19.00 -27.77 1.96
C HIS A 264 20.34 -28.51 2.08
N GLY A 265 21.28 -28.19 1.19
CA GLY A 265 22.60 -28.80 1.16
C GLY A 265 22.75 -30.05 0.28
N ASP A 266 21.67 -30.57 -0.30
CA ASP A 266 21.74 -31.74 -1.19
C ASP A 266 22.39 -31.37 -2.54
N VAL A 267 23.65 -31.79 -2.69
CA VAL A 267 24.46 -31.55 -3.90
C VAL A 267 23.85 -32.20 -5.15
N ARG A 268 23.23 -33.37 -5.05
CA ARG A 268 22.65 -34.04 -6.23
C ARG A 268 21.41 -33.29 -6.70
N LYS A 269 20.52 -32.94 -5.76
CA LYS A 269 19.31 -32.16 -6.03
C LYS A 269 19.65 -30.77 -6.60
N ALA A 270 20.60 -30.08 -5.96
CA ALA A 270 21.04 -28.75 -6.40
C ALA A 270 21.70 -28.77 -7.78
N ALA A 271 22.59 -29.74 -8.03
CA ALA A 271 23.26 -29.91 -9.32
C ALA A 271 22.28 -30.18 -10.45
N ALA A 272 21.26 -31.01 -10.20
CA ALA A 272 20.17 -31.24 -11.15
C ALA A 272 19.37 -29.95 -11.43
N GLY A 273 19.04 -29.17 -10.40
CA GLY A 273 18.30 -27.91 -10.53
C GLY A 273 18.99 -26.83 -11.37
N VAL A 274 20.33 -26.86 -11.44
CA VAL A 274 21.12 -25.95 -12.30
C VAL A 274 21.74 -26.62 -13.53
N HIS A 275 21.31 -27.85 -13.84
CA HIS A 275 21.73 -28.61 -15.03
C HIS A 275 23.25 -28.82 -15.16
N VAL A 276 23.92 -29.18 -14.06
CA VAL A 276 25.36 -29.52 -14.08
C VAL A 276 25.62 -30.88 -13.42
N HIS A 277 26.75 -31.49 -13.76
CA HIS A 277 27.17 -32.74 -13.11
C HIS A 277 27.54 -32.50 -11.63
N PRO A 278 27.23 -33.43 -10.70
CA PRO A 278 27.53 -33.27 -9.27
C PRO A 278 29.00 -32.97 -8.95
N ASN A 279 29.95 -33.50 -9.74
CA ASN A 279 31.38 -33.20 -9.55
C ASN A 279 31.71 -31.73 -9.87
N THR A 280 31.15 -31.20 -10.95
CA THR A 280 31.28 -29.78 -11.31
C THR A 280 30.63 -28.90 -10.24
N PHE A 281 29.50 -29.32 -9.68
CA PHE A 281 28.84 -28.60 -8.60
C PHE A 281 29.70 -28.54 -7.33
N ARG A 282 30.30 -29.66 -6.89
CA ARG A 282 31.23 -29.68 -5.75
C ARG A 282 32.44 -28.77 -5.96
N TYR A 283 32.98 -28.77 -7.18
CA TYR A 283 34.06 -27.85 -7.52
C TYR A 283 33.63 -26.39 -7.37
N ARG A 284 32.43 -26.03 -7.87
CA ARG A 284 31.87 -24.68 -7.70
C ARG A 284 31.63 -24.33 -6.23
N LEU A 285 31.12 -25.25 -5.40
CA LEU A 285 30.95 -25.02 -3.96
C LEU A 285 32.30 -24.76 -3.26
N LYS A 286 33.33 -25.54 -3.56
CA LYS A 286 34.67 -25.30 -3.03
C LYS A 286 35.18 -23.92 -3.42
N ARG A 287 35.05 -23.57 -4.71
CA ARG A 287 35.48 -22.26 -5.23
C ARG A 287 34.69 -21.10 -4.63
N LEU A 288 33.39 -21.29 -4.41
CA LEU A 288 32.53 -20.33 -3.74
C LEU A 288 33.03 -20.04 -2.32
N GLY A 289 33.38 -21.06 -1.54
CA GLY A 289 33.97 -20.87 -0.21
C GLY A 289 35.28 -20.08 -0.27
N GLU A 290 36.16 -20.40 -1.22
CA GLU A 290 37.43 -19.67 -1.44
C GLU A 290 37.22 -18.18 -1.81
N VAL A 291 36.22 -17.87 -2.64
CA VAL A 291 35.96 -16.50 -3.13
C VAL A 291 35.21 -15.66 -2.09
N SER A 292 34.24 -16.26 -1.41
CA SER A 292 33.33 -15.54 -0.52
C SER A 292 33.77 -15.51 0.94
N GLY A 293 34.62 -16.45 1.35
CA GLY A 293 34.97 -16.69 2.75
C GLY A 293 33.86 -17.38 3.56
N LEU A 294 32.79 -17.85 2.92
CA LEU A 294 31.72 -18.58 3.61
C LEU A 294 32.21 -19.96 4.06
N ASP A 295 32.04 -20.24 5.35
CA ASP A 295 32.03 -21.60 5.85
C ASP A 295 30.65 -22.21 5.60
N LEU A 296 30.57 -23.11 4.62
CA LEU A 296 29.32 -23.79 4.30
C LEU A 296 28.99 -24.92 5.28
N ASP A 297 29.81 -25.26 6.26
CA ASP A 297 29.47 -26.25 7.30
C ASP A 297 28.87 -25.59 8.56
N ASP A 298 29.10 -24.30 8.75
CA ASP A 298 28.54 -23.51 9.85
C ASP A 298 27.06 -23.09 9.58
N PRO A 299 26.10 -23.45 10.44
CA PRO A 299 24.69 -23.11 10.25
C PRO A 299 24.43 -21.59 10.26
N ASP A 300 25.18 -20.82 11.06
CA ASP A 300 25.00 -19.37 11.13
C ASP A 300 25.48 -18.68 9.84
N SER A 301 26.60 -19.14 9.28
CA SER A 301 27.10 -18.70 7.97
C SER A 301 26.11 -19.01 6.84
N ARG A 302 25.47 -20.18 6.84
CA ARG A 302 24.41 -20.52 5.88
C ARG A 302 23.20 -19.59 6.01
N PHE A 303 22.76 -19.35 7.24
CA PHE A 303 21.63 -18.45 7.51
C PHE A 303 21.94 -17.02 7.08
N ALA A 304 23.13 -16.50 7.41
CA ALA A 304 23.59 -15.19 6.99
C ALA A 304 23.63 -15.06 5.46
N ALA A 305 24.13 -16.08 4.75
CA ALA A 305 24.12 -16.11 3.29
C ALA A 305 22.70 -16.10 2.72
N MET A 306 21.80 -16.93 3.25
CA MET A 306 20.38 -16.96 2.86
C MET A 306 19.70 -15.61 3.07
N LEU A 307 19.94 -14.98 4.22
CA LEU A 307 19.39 -13.68 4.55
C LEU A 307 19.93 -12.59 3.60
N GLN A 308 21.24 -12.54 3.35
CA GLN A 308 21.84 -11.59 2.41
C GLN A 308 21.27 -11.77 1.00
N LEU A 309 21.09 -13.01 0.53
CA LEU A 309 20.44 -13.30 -0.76
C LEU A 309 19.02 -12.75 -0.81
N ARG A 310 18.23 -12.91 0.27
CA ARG A 310 16.85 -12.38 0.35
C ARG A 310 16.79 -10.85 0.42
N LEU A 311 17.76 -10.21 1.06
CA LEU A 311 17.84 -8.75 1.19
C LEU A 311 18.28 -8.08 -0.12
N ILE A 312 19.20 -8.70 -0.85
CA ILE A 312 19.71 -8.23 -2.15
C ILE A 312 18.75 -8.64 -3.30
N GLY A 313 18.09 -9.78 -3.15
CA GLY A 313 17.26 -10.48 -4.14
C GLY A 313 15.86 -9.90 -4.32
N LYS A 314 15.77 -8.76 -5.01
CA LYS A 314 14.72 -8.37 -5.98
C LYS A 314 15.23 -7.37 -7.03
N ARG A 315 16.56 -7.12 -7.06
CA ARG A 315 17.21 -6.16 -7.98
C ARG A 315 17.62 -6.77 -9.33
N TYR A 316 17.47 -8.09 -9.52
CA TYR A 316 18.08 -8.84 -10.64
C TYR A 316 17.11 -9.65 -11.52
N VAL A 317 15.80 -9.68 -11.24
CA VAL A 317 14.84 -10.38 -12.13
C VAL A 317 14.43 -9.51 -13.34
N SER A 318 14.89 -8.26 -13.43
CA SER A 318 14.60 -7.35 -14.55
C SER A 318 15.80 -7.06 -15.46
N GLY A 319 16.82 -7.92 -15.46
CA GLY A 319 18.10 -7.66 -16.15
C GLY A 319 18.66 -8.81 -16.99
N LEU A 320 17.81 -9.75 -17.44
CA LEU A 320 18.16 -10.74 -18.46
C LEU A 320 17.03 -10.81 -19.51
#